data_AF-W6KD14-F1
#
_entry.id   AF-W6KD14-F1
#
_cell.length_a   1.000
_cell.length_b   1.000
_cell.length_c   1.000
_cell.angle_alpha   90.00
_cell.angle_beta   90.00
_cell.angle_gamma   90.00
#
_symmetry.space_group_name_H-M   'P 1'
#
loop_
_entity.id
_entity.type
_entity.pdbx_description
1 polymer ?
#
loop_
_entity_poly.entity_id
_entity_poly.type
_entity_poly.pdbx_seq_one_letter_code
_entity_poly.pdbx_strand_id
1 'polypeptide(L)'
;MSTLTKIIALLLILSAALAELFHLFPTIDLWIARHLFETERGYFPWQNTPLGEFIDTDLRKILAGVMILFVLDAVRSWLGKRTLLGFSKRGYLFILLSIVLSAGLLANVLLKDHSGRARPKDLSEFGGKAIYTAPLTLADQCRKNCSTVAGDAAFAFNALALALLARRRRPLWIAVATGVGLAAATARVMQGKHFFTDATFASLFTVLVVLVLYAWMINGREPEPNDASPPPP
;
A
#
# COMPACT_ATOMS: atom_id res chain seq x y z
N MET A 1 -11.93 24.08 9.21
CA MET A 1 -11.26 22.81 8.86
C MET A 1 -10.01 23.09 8.05
N SER A 2 -8.87 22.49 8.43
CA SER A 2 -7.65 22.57 7.62
C SER A 2 -7.83 21.89 6.27
N THR A 3 -7.05 22.28 5.25
CA THR A 3 -7.07 21.62 3.92
C THR A 3 -6.85 20.12 4.02
N LEU A 4 -5.95 19.69 4.91
CA LEU A 4 -5.68 18.27 5.18
C LEU A 4 -6.91 17.54 5.73
N THR A 5 -7.65 18.16 6.66
CA THR A 5 -8.88 17.59 7.21
C THR A 5 -9.94 17.42 6.11
N LYS A 6 -10.06 18.39 5.18
CA LYS A 6 -10.98 18.28 4.04
C LYS A 6 -10.59 17.13 3.11
N ILE A 7 -9.29 16.97 2.80
CA ILE A 7 -8.78 15.87 1.97
C ILE A 7 -9.09 14.51 2.62
N ILE A 8 -8.82 14.35 3.92
CA ILE A 8 -9.13 13.10 4.65
C ILE A 8 -10.63 12.81 4.60
N ALA A 9 -11.49 13.81 4.83
CA ALA A 9 -12.94 13.63 4.76
C ALA A 9 -13.41 13.20 3.35
N LEU A 10 -12.89 13.83 2.30
CA LEU A 10 -13.20 13.47 0.91
C LEU A 10 -12.76 12.04 0.58
N LEU A 11 -11.59 11.61 1.05
CA LEU A 11 -11.11 10.23 0.85
C LEU A 11 -11.95 9.20 1.60
N LEU A 12 -12.47 9.54 2.78
CA LEU A 12 -13.41 8.68 3.51
C LEU A 12 -14.75 8.56 2.77
N ILE A 13 -15.29 9.69 2.29
CA ILE A 13 -16.53 9.70 1.49
C ILE A 13 -16.34 8.89 0.21
N LEU A 14 -15.22 9.09 -0.50
CA LEU A 14 -14.90 8.34 -1.71
C LEU A 14 -14.77 6.85 -1.42
N SER A 15 -14.08 6.47 -0.34
CA SER A 15 -13.95 5.07 0.08
C SER A 15 -15.30 4.43 0.36
N ALA A 16 -16.20 5.13 1.06
CA ALA A 16 -17.54 4.65 1.36
C ALA A 16 -18.40 4.52 0.09
N ALA A 17 -18.36 5.52 -0.79
CA ALA A 17 -19.10 5.49 -2.07
C ALA A 17 -18.62 4.35 -2.98
N LEU A 18 -17.30 4.11 -3.05
CA LEU A 18 -16.77 2.97 -3.79
C LEU A 18 -17.15 1.64 -3.14
N ALA A 19 -17.14 1.55 -1.80
CA ALA A 19 -17.53 0.32 -1.11
C ALA A 19 -18.98 -0.04 -1.42
N GLU A 20 -19.88 0.94 -1.39
CA GLU A 20 -21.28 0.77 -1.78
C GLU A 20 -21.41 0.37 -3.26
N LEU A 21 -20.69 1.04 -4.16
CA LEU A 21 -20.70 0.70 -5.59
C LEU A 21 -20.29 -0.75 -5.83
N PHE A 22 -19.21 -1.23 -5.21
CA PHE A 22 -18.73 -2.60 -5.40
C PHE A 22 -19.55 -3.64 -4.63
N HIS A 23 -20.27 -3.22 -3.59
CA HIS A 23 -21.27 -4.07 -2.92
C HIS A 23 -22.50 -4.29 -3.81
N LEU A 24 -23.00 -3.23 -4.46
CA LEU A 24 -24.16 -3.29 -5.35
C LEU A 24 -23.84 -3.94 -6.71
N PHE A 25 -22.61 -3.78 -7.20
CA PHE A 25 -22.16 -4.28 -8.50
C PHE A 25 -20.88 -5.13 -8.37
N PRO A 26 -20.93 -6.28 -7.68
CA PRO A 26 -19.74 -7.09 -7.42
C PRO A 26 -19.12 -7.64 -8.71
N THR A 27 -19.92 -7.85 -9.76
CA THR A 27 -19.48 -8.37 -11.05
C THR A 27 -18.50 -7.45 -11.79
N ILE A 28 -18.31 -6.19 -11.37
CA ILE A 28 -17.29 -5.30 -11.94
C ILE A 28 -15.90 -5.92 -11.81
N ASP A 29 -15.58 -6.52 -10.67
CA ASP A 29 -14.29 -7.18 -10.43
C ASP A 29 -14.04 -8.29 -11.45
N LEU A 30 -15.06 -9.12 -11.67
CA LEU A 30 -15.00 -10.24 -12.60
C LEU A 30 -14.94 -9.74 -14.05
N TRP A 31 -15.71 -8.70 -14.38
CA TRP A 31 -15.67 -8.06 -15.69
C TRP A 31 -14.29 -7.51 -16.02
N ILE A 32 -13.65 -6.79 -15.09
CA ILE A 32 -12.27 -6.29 -15.28
C ILE A 32 -11.30 -7.47 -15.45
N ALA A 33 -11.39 -8.50 -14.60
CA ALA A 33 -10.53 -9.66 -14.68
C ALA A 33 -10.66 -10.39 -16.04
N ARG A 34 -11.88 -10.52 -16.57
CA ARG A 34 -12.15 -11.09 -17.91
C ARG A 34 -11.48 -10.30 -19.03
N HIS A 35 -11.51 -8.97 -18.96
CA HIS A 35 -10.89 -8.12 -19.99
C HIS A 35 -9.36 -8.17 -19.94
N LEU A 36 -8.78 -8.48 -18.79
CA LEU A 36 -7.34 -8.61 -18.64
C LEU A 36 -6.85 -10.02 -18.98
N PHE A 37 -7.67 -11.05 -18.76
CA PHE A 37 -7.27 -12.42 -19.05
C PHE A 37 -7.09 -12.64 -20.56
N GLU A 38 -5.90 -13.08 -20.96
CA GLU A 38 -5.59 -13.33 -22.37
C GLU A 38 -6.02 -14.76 -22.73
N THR A 39 -7.25 -14.93 -23.22
CA THR A 39 -7.85 -16.25 -23.52
C THR A 39 -6.96 -17.11 -24.44
N GLU A 40 -6.32 -16.51 -25.44
CA GLU A 40 -5.40 -17.19 -26.37
C GLU A 40 -4.16 -17.75 -25.68
N ARG A 41 -3.68 -17.09 -24.61
CA ARG A 41 -2.49 -17.50 -23.87
C ARG A 41 -2.82 -18.34 -22.64
N GLY A 42 -4.03 -18.23 -22.11
CA GLY A 42 -4.49 -18.95 -20.91
C GLY A 42 -3.95 -18.38 -19.59
N TYR A 43 -3.46 -17.13 -19.57
CA TYR A 43 -2.94 -16.48 -18.37
C TYR A 43 -3.13 -14.96 -18.40
N PHE A 44 -2.97 -14.32 -17.23
CA PHE A 44 -2.97 -12.87 -17.13
C PHE A 44 -1.68 -12.25 -17.71
N PRO A 45 -1.70 -11.01 -18.23
CA PRO A 45 -0.63 -10.45 -19.07
C PRO A 45 0.75 -10.47 -18.41
N TRP A 46 0.82 -10.30 -17.09
CA TRP A 46 2.08 -10.25 -16.33
C TRP A 46 2.31 -11.48 -15.45
N GLN A 47 1.48 -12.51 -15.58
CA GLN A 47 1.54 -13.69 -14.71
C GLN A 47 2.85 -14.48 -14.87
N ASN A 48 3.31 -14.66 -16.11
CA ASN A 48 4.48 -15.48 -16.45
C ASN A 48 5.51 -14.68 -17.27
N THR A 49 5.75 -13.42 -16.89
CA THR A 49 6.72 -12.55 -17.58
C THR A 49 7.94 -12.30 -16.69
N PRO A 50 9.13 -12.01 -17.26
CA PRO A 50 10.32 -11.66 -16.47
C PRO A 50 10.07 -10.47 -15.53
N LEU A 51 9.26 -9.51 -15.96
CA LEU A 51 8.84 -8.38 -15.12
C LEU A 51 7.98 -8.87 -13.94
N GLY A 52 7.02 -9.75 -14.18
CA GLY A 52 6.17 -10.30 -13.13
C GLY A 52 6.97 -11.07 -12.07
N GLU A 53 7.90 -11.92 -12.52
CA GLU A 53 8.79 -12.70 -11.66
C GLU A 53 9.73 -11.80 -10.84
N PHE A 54 10.30 -10.77 -11.46
CA PHE A 54 11.12 -9.77 -10.78
C PHE A 54 10.35 -9.07 -9.65
N ILE A 55 9.12 -8.62 -9.91
CA ILE A 55 8.30 -7.95 -8.89
C ILE A 55 7.97 -8.90 -7.73
N ASP A 56 7.77 -10.19 -8.02
CA ASP A 56 7.41 -11.19 -7.01
C ASP A 56 8.56 -11.63 -6.12
N THR A 57 9.75 -11.75 -6.71
CA THR A 57 10.89 -12.39 -6.05
C THR A 57 11.95 -11.37 -5.70
N ASP A 58 12.57 -10.76 -6.72
CA ASP A 58 13.79 -9.98 -6.53
C ASP A 58 13.51 -8.62 -5.93
N LEU A 59 12.49 -7.92 -6.43
CA LEU A 59 12.06 -6.64 -5.87
C LEU A 59 11.69 -6.80 -4.39
N ARG A 60 10.99 -7.87 -4.03
CA ARG A 60 10.61 -8.15 -2.64
C ARG A 60 11.82 -8.38 -1.74
N LYS A 61 12.85 -9.10 -2.20
CA LYS A 61 14.12 -9.28 -1.47
C LYS A 61 14.87 -7.96 -1.30
N ILE A 62 14.96 -7.16 -2.38
CA ILE A 62 15.61 -5.85 -2.36
C ILE A 62 14.91 -4.94 -1.35
N LEU A 63 13.58 -4.85 -1.41
CA LEU A 63 12.78 -4.03 -0.49
C LEU A 63 12.92 -4.51 0.96
N ALA A 64 12.98 -5.82 1.21
CA ALA A 64 13.26 -6.34 2.54
C ALA A 64 14.64 -5.90 3.05
N GLY A 65 15.69 -5.97 2.22
CA GLY A 65 17.02 -5.46 2.56
C GLY A 65 17.02 -3.96 2.86
N VAL A 66 16.37 -3.15 2.02
CA VAL A 66 16.21 -1.70 2.23
C VAL A 66 15.47 -1.41 3.54
N MET A 67 14.42 -2.18 3.86
CA MET A 67 13.70 -2.04 5.12
C MET A 67 14.54 -2.38 6.34
N ILE A 68 15.40 -3.41 6.27
CA ILE A 68 16.35 -3.73 7.34
C ILE A 68 17.31 -2.56 7.56
N LEU A 69 17.90 -2.02 6.49
CA LEU A 69 18.80 -0.87 6.58
C LEU A 69 18.09 0.36 7.14
N PHE A 70 16.85 0.59 6.74
CA PHE A 70 16.02 1.69 7.25
C PHE A 70 15.75 1.56 8.75
N VAL A 71 15.40 0.34 9.22
CA VAL A 71 15.20 0.07 10.65
C VAL A 71 16.50 0.25 11.44
N LEU A 72 17.64 -0.21 10.91
CA LEU A 72 18.94 0.00 11.54
C LEU A 72 19.27 1.49 11.66
N ASP A 73 18.98 2.28 10.64
CA ASP A 73 19.18 3.74 10.68
C ASP A 73 18.22 4.43 11.68
N ALA A 74 16.98 3.93 11.80
CA ALA A 74 16.06 4.36 12.84
C ALA A 74 16.58 4.06 14.25
N VAL A 75 17.12 2.85 14.48
CA VAL A 75 17.77 2.47 15.76
C VAL A 75 18.93 3.40 16.08
N ARG A 76 19.77 3.75 15.09
CA ARG A 76 20.83 4.75 15.28
C ARG A 76 20.28 6.10 15.73
N SER A 77 19.18 6.56 15.13
CA SER A 77 18.48 7.79 15.53
C SER A 77 18.06 7.73 17.00
N TRP A 78 17.45 6.63 17.45
CA TRP A 78 17.01 6.47 18.84
C TRP A 78 18.16 6.42 19.85
N LEU A 79 19.29 5.81 19.47
CA LEU A 79 20.53 5.77 20.24
C LEU A 79 21.29 7.11 20.26
N GLY A 80 20.76 8.17 19.63
CA GLY A 80 21.40 9.49 19.57
C GLY A 80 22.62 9.53 18.64
N LYS A 81 22.80 8.53 17.77
CA LYS A 81 23.90 8.47 16.81
C LYS A 81 23.51 9.21 15.53
N ARG A 82 24.52 9.67 14.78
CA ARG A 82 24.31 10.24 13.43
C ARG A 82 23.64 9.21 12.51
N THR A 83 22.51 9.60 11.94
CA THR A 83 21.72 8.85 10.97
C THR A 83 22.23 9.09 9.56
N LEU A 84 22.09 8.10 8.68
CA LEU A 84 22.44 8.19 7.27
C LEU A 84 21.39 8.97 6.46
N LEU A 85 20.10 8.77 6.76
CA LEU A 85 19.00 9.41 6.02
C LEU A 85 18.59 10.77 6.58
N GLY A 86 19.06 11.13 7.77
CA GLY A 86 18.85 12.45 8.36
C GLY A 86 17.42 12.72 8.86
N PHE A 87 16.58 11.69 8.98
CA PHE A 87 15.25 11.85 9.56
C PHE A 87 15.30 12.03 11.08
N SER A 88 14.34 12.77 11.63
CA SER A 88 14.15 12.83 13.08
C SER A 88 13.59 11.51 13.62
N LYS A 89 13.72 11.25 14.93
CA LYS A 89 13.10 10.10 15.60
C LYS A 89 11.59 9.98 15.29
N ARG A 90 10.89 11.13 15.24
CA ARG A 90 9.47 11.20 14.85
C ARG A 90 9.25 10.84 13.39
N GLY A 91 10.13 11.27 12.48
CA GLY A 91 10.07 10.92 11.05
C GLY A 91 10.20 9.41 10.82
N TYR A 92 11.18 8.75 11.46
CA TYR A 92 11.29 7.29 11.40
C TYR A 92 10.04 6.61 11.97
N LEU A 93 9.57 7.04 13.14
CA LEU A 93 8.37 6.46 13.76
C LEU A 93 7.14 6.61 12.87
N PHE A 94 6.96 7.78 12.25
CA PHE A 94 5.86 8.04 11.32
C PHE A 94 5.88 7.08 10.12
N ILE A 95 7.04 6.89 9.48
CA ILE A 95 7.17 5.99 8.33
C ILE A 95 6.93 4.53 8.74
N LEU A 96 7.56 4.07 9.82
CA LEU A 96 7.41 2.69 10.30
C LEU A 96 5.96 2.40 10.71
N LEU A 97 5.33 3.32 11.44
CA LEU A 97 3.94 3.15 11.87
C LEU A 97 2.98 3.17 10.67
N SER A 98 3.24 4.00 9.66
CA SER A 98 2.47 3.99 8.41
C SER A 98 2.53 2.62 7.74
N ILE A 99 3.73 2.04 7.61
CA ILE A 99 3.93 0.72 6.98
C ILE A 99 3.25 -0.38 7.80
N VAL A 100 3.42 -0.37 9.13
CA VAL A 100 2.83 -1.37 10.01
C VAL A 100 1.31 -1.30 9.99
N LEU A 101 0.71 -0.12 10.09
CA LEU A 101 -0.75 0.01 10.14
C LEU A 101 -1.44 -0.23 8.79
N SER A 102 -0.76 0.07 7.68
CA SER A 102 -1.31 -0.16 6.34
C SER A 102 -1.00 -1.57 5.81
N ALA A 103 0.28 -1.90 5.59
CA ALA A 103 0.67 -3.17 5.00
C ALA A 103 0.76 -4.31 6.03
N GLY A 104 1.18 -4.03 7.27
CA GLY A 104 1.33 -5.06 8.30
C GLY A 104 -0.01 -5.56 8.86
N LEU A 105 -0.85 -4.64 9.32
CA LEU A 105 -2.08 -4.94 10.05
C LEU A 105 -3.18 -5.49 9.14
N LEU A 106 -3.47 -4.79 8.04
CA LEU A 106 -4.53 -5.21 7.11
C LEU A 106 -4.10 -6.29 6.16
N ALA A 107 -2.89 -6.20 5.60
CA ALA A 107 -2.52 -7.08 4.51
C ALA A 107 -1.97 -8.43 4.99
N ASN A 108 -1.73 -8.66 6.28
CA ASN A 108 -1.18 -9.95 6.74
C ASN A 108 -1.84 -10.54 7.99
N VAL A 109 -2.24 -9.75 8.99
CA VAL A 109 -2.71 -10.31 10.27
C VAL A 109 -4.24 -10.41 10.36
N LEU A 110 -4.98 -9.41 9.86
CA LEU A 110 -6.43 -9.37 10.05
C LEU A 110 -7.27 -9.91 8.90
N LEU A 111 -6.80 -9.85 7.64
CA LEU A 111 -7.67 -10.11 6.48
C LEU A 111 -7.20 -11.21 5.53
N LYS A 112 -5.89 -11.34 5.27
CA LYS A 112 -5.42 -12.20 4.16
C LYS A 112 -5.69 -13.69 4.35
N ASP A 113 -5.68 -14.19 5.58
CA ASP A 113 -5.93 -15.60 5.86
C ASP A 113 -7.37 -15.87 6.35
N HIS A 114 -8.19 -14.82 6.48
CA HIS A 114 -9.54 -14.93 7.05
C HIS A 114 -10.67 -14.78 6.04
N SER A 115 -10.44 -14.16 4.87
CA SER A 115 -11.52 -14.03 3.88
C SER A 115 -11.88 -15.32 3.16
N GLY A 116 -10.93 -16.26 3.02
CA GLY A 116 -11.01 -17.45 2.17
C GLY A 116 -11.42 -17.19 0.70
N ARG A 117 -11.34 -15.95 0.23
CA ARG A 117 -11.67 -15.56 -1.15
C ARG A 117 -10.53 -15.92 -2.10
N ALA A 118 -10.85 -16.66 -3.16
CA ALA A 118 -9.89 -17.02 -4.20
C ALA A 118 -9.43 -15.80 -5.01
N ARG A 119 -8.21 -15.85 -5.56
CA ARG A 119 -7.67 -14.81 -6.45
C ARG A 119 -8.18 -15.01 -7.87
N PRO A 120 -8.14 -13.97 -8.74
CA PRO A 120 -8.55 -14.10 -10.13
C PRO A 120 -7.91 -15.30 -10.83
N LYS A 121 -6.58 -15.42 -10.82
CA LYS A 121 -5.88 -16.53 -11.50
C LYS A 121 -6.23 -17.95 -11.01
N ASP A 122 -6.87 -18.07 -9.85
CA ASP A 122 -7.24 -19.35 -9.25
C ASP A 122 -8.69 -19.73 -9.56
N LEU A 123 -9.47 -18.86 -10.22
CA LEU A 123 -10.85 -19.12 -10.62
C LEU A 123 -10.94 -20.07 -11.81
N SER A 124 -11.98 -20.90 -11.85
CA SER A 124 -12.25 -21.85 -12.93
C SER A 124 -12.41 -21.17 -14.29
N GLU A 125 -12.96 -19.96 -14.32
CA GLU A 125 -13.07 -19.15 -15.54
C GLU A 125 -11.72 -18.74 -16.13
N PHE A 126 -10.66 -18.71 -15.31
CA PHE A 126 -9.32 -18.29 -15.69
C PHE A 126 -8.30 -19.46 -15.63
N GLY A 127 -8.77 -20.70 -15.76
CA GLY A 127 -7.94 -21.90 -15.78
C GLY A 127 -7.60 -22.50 -14.40
N GLY A 128 -8.17 -21.95 -13.32
CA GLY A 128 -8.05 -22.46 -11.96
C GLY A 128 -9.15 -23.47 -11.58
N LYS A 129 -9.45 -23.56 -10.28
CA LYS A 129 -10.44 -24.52 -9.73
C LYS A 129 -11.47 -23.89 -8.79
N ALA A 130 -11.28 -22.63 -8.41
CA ALA A 130 -12.17 -21.92 -7.48
C ALA A 130 -13.35 -21.25 -8.21
N ILE A 131 -14.40 -20.91 -7.47
CA ILE A 131 -15.52 -20.12 -7.95
C ILE A 131 -15.41 -18.66 -7.48
N TYR A 132 -15.94 -17.73 -8.26
CA TYR A 132 -15.90 -16.32 -7.91
C TYR A 132 -16.67 -16.04 -6.60
N THR A 133 -16.13 -15.16 -5.77
CA THR A 133 -16.79 -14.65 -4.56
C THR A 133 -16.74 -13.12 -4.59
N ALA A 134 -17.90 -12.50 -4.34
CA ALA A 134 -18.06 -11.05 -4.28
C ALA A 134 -17.09 -10.41 -3.25
N PRO A 135 -16.66 -9.15 -3.47
CA PRO A 135 -15.89 -8.43 -2.47
C PRO A 135 -16.66 -8.32 -1.16
N LEU A 136 -15.93 -8.18 -0.04
CA LEU A 136 -16.48 -8.07 1.33
C LEU A 136 -17.29 -9.30 1.81
N THR A 137 -17.28 -10.40 1.05
CA THR A 137 -17.93 -11.66 1.41
C THR A 137 -16.90 -12.67 1.88
N LEU A 138 -17.17 -13.37 2.98
CA LEU A 138 -16.34 -14.47 3.46
C LEU A 138 -16.58 -15.73 2.61
N ALA A 139 -15.52 -16.49 2.38
CA ALA A 139 -15.50 -17.76 1.68
C ALA A 139 -14.54 -18.74 2.35
N ASP A 140 -14.47 -19.95 1.84
CA ASP A 140 -13.68 -21.08 2.35
C ASP A 140 -12.78 -21.69 1.26
N GLN A 141 -12.56 -20.96 0.17
CA GLN A 141 -11.88 -21.45 -1.04
C GLN A 141 -10.36 -21.25 -1.04
N CYS A 142 -9.84 -20.54 -0.05
CA CYS A 142 -8.42 -20.27 0.09
C CYS A 142 -8.00 -20.38 1.56
N ARG A 143 -6.86 -21.04 1.80
CA ARG A 143 -6.33 -21.26 3.17
C ARG A 143 -5.26 -20.26 3.60
N LYS A 144 -4.50 -19.71 2.66
CA LYS A 144 -3.40 -18.77 2.91
C LYS A 144 -3.26 -17.81 1.74
N ASN A 145 -2.84 -16.57 2.02
CA ASN A 145 -2.59 -15.55 0.99
C ASN A 145 -3.81 -15.26 0.11
N CYS A 146 -5.00 -15.19 0.68
CA CYS A 146 -6.26 -15.02 -0.05
C CYS A 146 -6.44 -13.61 -0.62
N SER A 147 -7.42 -13.45 -1.51
CA SER A 147 -7.69 -12.18 -2.20
C SER A 147 -8.48 -11.24 -1.30
N THR A 148 -7.78 -10.34 -0.61
CA THR A 148 -8.38 -9.26 0.20
C THR A 148 -7.79 -7.90 -0.13
N VAL A 149 -6.65 -7.57 0.47
CA VAL A 149 -5.98 -6.29 0.32
C VAL A 149 -4.64 -6.57 -0.32
N ALA A 150 -4.35 -5.88 -1.42
CA ALA A 150 -3.09 -5.99 -2.13
C ALA A 150 -1.92 -5.43 -1.29
N GLY A 151 -1.29 -6.30 -0.49
CA GLY A 151 -0.24 -5.88 0.46
C GLY A 151 0.98 -5.25 -0.21
N ASP A 152 1.33 -5.68 -1.43
CA ASP A 152 2.42 -5.05 -2.21
C ASP A 152 2.05 -3.63 -2.64
N ALA A 153 0.79 -3.40 -3.03
CA ALA A 153 0.30 -2.07 -3.35
C ALA A 153 0.31 -1.18 -2.11
N ALA A 154 -0.21 -1.68 -0.97
CA ALA A 154 -0.18 -0.96 0.29
C ALA A 154 1.26 -0.60 0.71
N PHE A 155 2.19 -1.54 0.61
CA PHE A 155 3.60 -1.27 0.89
C PHE A 155 4.17 -0.18 -0.04
N ALA A 156 3.92 -0.25 -1.35
CA ALA A 156 4.39 0.74 -2.32
C ALA A 156 3.82 2.15 -2.06
N PHE A 157 2.54 2.27 -1.70
CA PHE A 157 1.90 3.55 -1.37
C PHE A 157 2.50 4.22 -0.11
N ASN A 158 3.22 3.48 0.75
CA ASN A 158 3.95 4.10 1.88
C ASN A 158 5.11 5.01 1.44
N ALA A 159 5.49 5.01 0.15
CA ALA A 159 6.36 6.04 -0.41
C ALA A 159 5.79 7.46 -0.19
N LEU A 160 4.47 7.60 -0.02
CA LEU A 160 3.84 8.86 0.35
C LEU A 160 4.30 9.38 1.71
N ALA A 161 4.57 8.52 2.69
CA ALA A 161 5.09 8.95 3.98
C ALA A 161 6.45 9.64 3.82
N LEU A 162 7.35 9.06 3.02
CA LEU A 162 8.64 9.68 2.68
C LEU A 162 8.43 11.01 1.93
N ALA A 163 7.54 11.03 0.95
CA ALA A 163 7.24 12.23 0.17
C ALA A 163 6.70 13.38 1.03
N LEU A 164 5.86 13.08 2.04
CA LEU A 164 5.32 14.09 2.95
C LEU A 164 6.35 14.69 3.90
N LEU A 165 7.46 13.99 4.16
CA LEU A 165 8.60 14.51 4.92
C LEU A 165 9.60 15.29 4.06
N ALA A 166 9.44 15.30 2.73
CA ALA A 166 10.35 16.00 1.84
C ALA A 166 10.20 17.53 1.99
N ARG A 167 11.31 18.22 2.29
CA ARG A 167 11.36 19.69 2.41
C ARG A 167 11.38 20.41 1.06
N ARG A 168 11.97 19.79 0.03
CA ARG A 168 12.11 20.37 -1.32
C ARG A 168 11.34 19.53 -2.32
N ARG A 169 10.71 20.21 -3.29
CA ARG A 169 9.92 19.57 -4.37
C ARG A 169 8.89 18.57 -3.85
N ARG A 170 8.29 18.85 -2.69
CA ARG A 170 7.29 17.97 -2.06
C ARG A 170 6.15 17.55 -3.02
N PRO A 171 5.57 18.44 -3.85
CA PRO A 171 4.54 18.02 -4.81
C PRO A 171 5.03 16.99 -5.83
N LEU A 172 6.27 17.14 -6.31
CA LEU A 172 6.90 16.17 -7.23
C LEU A 172 7.04 14.80 -6.55
N TRP A 173 7.55 14.77 -5.32
CA TRP A 173 7.72 13.50 -4.60
C TRP A 173 6.39 12.83 -4.27
N ILE A 174 5.34 13.60 -4.00
CA ILE A 174 3.98 13.07 -3.84
C ILE A 174 3.50 12.44 -5.15
N ALA A 175 3.71 13.10 -6.30
CA ALA A 175 3.35 12.56 -7.62
C ALA A 175 4.12 11.27 -7.93
N VAL A 176 5.43 11.23 -7.68
CA VAL A 176 6.27 10.04 -7.87
C VAL A 176 5.80 8.90 -6.96
N ALA A 177 5.60 9.16 -5.67
CA ALA A 177 5.12 8.16 -4.72
C ALA A 177 3.75 7.60 -5.11
N THR A 178 2.84 8.46 -5.58
CA THR A 178 1.53 8.04 -6.09
C THR A 178 1.68 7.16 -7.33
N GLY A 179 2.55 7.54 -8.27
CA GLY A 179 2.83 6.75 -9.46
C GLY A 179 3.41 5.37 -9.14
N VAL A 180 4.33 5.28 -8.19
CA VAL A 180 4.89 4.00 -7.71
C VAL A 180 3.81 3.12 -7.08
N GLY A 181 2.96 3.69 -6.23
CA GLY A 181 1.84 2.98 -5.63
C GLY A 181 0.86 2.44 -6.67
N LEU A 182 0.45 3.29 -7.63
CA LEU A 182 -0.44 2.89 -8.73
C LEU A 182 0.20 1.81 -9.62
N ALA A 183 1.48 1.93 -9.94
CA ALA A 183 2.18 0.91 -10.72
C ALA A 183 2.18 -0.46 -10.01
N ALA A 184 2.44 -0.47 -8.70
CA ALA A 184 2.40 -1.71 -7.91
C ALA A 184 0.97 -2.30 -7.83
N ALA A 185 -0.05 -1.46 -7.63
CA ALA A 185 -1.45 -1.87 -7.64
C ALA A 185 -1.84 -2.52 -8.98
N THR A 186 -1.55 -1.83 -10.10
CA THR A 186 -1.80 -2.33 -11.45
C THR A 186 -1.06 -3.63 -11.71
N ALA A 187 0.21 -3.75 -11.31
CA ALA A 187 0.99 -4.96 -11.48
C ALA A 187 0.32 -6.19 -10.86
N ARG A 188 -0.23 -6.06 -9.66
CA ARG A 188 -0.91 -7.16 -8.95
C ARG A 188 -2.19 -7.59 -9.66
N VAL A 189 -2.93 -6.64 -10.24
CA VAL A 189 -4.15 -6.93 -11.03
C VAL A 189 -3.78 -7.58 -12.36
N MET A 190 -2.77 -7.07 -13.07
CA MET A 190 -2.26 -7.63 -14.33
C MET A 190 -1.60 -9.00 -14.19
N GLN A 191 -1.28 -9.44 -12.97
CA GLN A 191 -0.81 -10.80 -12.67
C GLN A 191 -1.96 -11.76 -12.30
N GLY A 192 -3.19 -11.26 -12.22
CA GLY A 192 -4.33 -12.02 -11.69
C GLY A 192 -4.20 -12.37 -10.22
N LYS A 193 -3.35 -11.68 -9.46
CA LYS A 193 -3.11 -11.97 -8.02
C LYS A 193 -4.09 -11.29 -7.09
N HIS A 194 -4.70 -10.20 -7.55
CA HIS A 194 -5.66 -9.42 -6.79
C HIS A 194 -6.72 -8.90 -7.75
N PHE A 195 -7.96 -8.81 -7.26
CA PHE A 195 -9.00 -8.11 -7.98
C PHE A 195 -8.74 -6.59 -8.00
N PHE A 196 -9.44 -5.87 -8.89
CA PHE A 196 -9.32 -4.42 -8.97
C PHE A 196 -9.71 -3.76 -7.65
N THR A 197 -10.81 -4.19 -7.02
CA THR A 197 -11.22 -3.67 -5.71
C THR A 197 -10.16 -3.84 -4.64
N ASP A 198 -9.49 -5.00 -4.62
CA ASP A 198 -8.46 -5.33 -3.62
C ASP A 198 -7.30 -4.34 -3.70
N ALA A 199 -6.92 -3.96 -4.92
CA ALA A 199 -5.87 -3.00 -5.19
C ALA A 199 -6.32 -1.56 -4.87
N THR A 200 -7.55 -1.19 -5.24
CA THR A 200 -8.12 0.14 -4.97
C THR A 200 -8.26 0.41 -3.47
N PHE A 201 -8.86 -0.51 -2.71
CA PHE A 201 -9.04 -0.33 -1.27
C PHE A 201 -7.72 -0.40 -0.50
N ALA A 202 -6.76 -1.23 -0.94
CA ALA A 202 -5.40 -1.20 -0.39
C ALA A 202 -4.76 0.18 -0.53
N SER A 203 -4.91 0.80 -1.71
CA SER A 203 -4.37 2.11 -2.03
C SER A 203 -5.03 3.19 -1.17
N LEU A 204 -6.37 3.29 -1.22
CA LEU A 204 -7.14 4.31 -0.47
C LEU A 204 -6.89 4.23 1.03
N PHE A 205 -6.92 3.02 1.59
CA PHE A 205 -6.66 2.83 3.00
C PHE A 205 -5.25 3.28 3.39
N THR A 206 -4.25 2.91 2.59
CA THR A 206 -2.86 3.31 2.86
C THR A 206 -2.71 4.82 2.85
N VAL A 207 -3.29 5.50 1.85
CA VAL A 207 -3.28 6.97 1.80
C VAL A 207 -3.95 7.57 3.04
N LEU A 208 -5.11 7.04 3.45
CA LEU A 208 -5.81 7.49 4.66
C LEU A 208 -4.94 7.35 5.91
N VAL A 209 -4.32 6.19 6.14
CA VAL A 209 -3.42 5.98 7.28
C VAL A 209 -2.26 6.96 7.26
N VAL A 210 -1.58 7.08 6.12
CA VAL A 210 -0.43 7.99 5.98
C VAL A 210 -0.85 9.44 6.28
N LEU A 211 -1.99 9.90 5.76
CA LEU A 211 -2.46 11.27 5.99
C LEU A 211 -2.93 11.51 7.43
N VAL A 212 -3.60 10.54 8.06
CA VAL A 212 -4.03 10.63 9.47
C VAL A 212 -2.82 10.66 10.39
N LEU A 213 -1.85 9.77 10.19
CA LEU A 213 -0.61 9.77 10.97
C LEU A 213 0.21 11.04 10.72
N TYR A 214 0.26 11.53 9.48
CA TYR A 214 0.94 12.79 9.17
C TYR A 214 0.27 13.96 9.91
N ALA A 215 -1.06 14.03 9.90
CA ALA A 215 -1.82 15.05 10.62
C ALA A 215 -1.56 15.00 12.13
N TRP A 216 -1.48 13.81 12.71
CA TRP A 216 -1.35 13.60 14.14
C TRP A 216 0.10 13.78 14.66
N MET A 217 1.09 13.31 13.89
CA MET A 217 2.49 13.23 14.36
C MET A 217 3.38 14.35 13.85
N ILE A 218 3.12 14.88 12.65
CA ILE A 218 4.04 15.77 11.93
C ILE A 218 3.43 17.16 11.73
N ASN A 219 2.20 17.24 11.21
CA ASN A 219 1.58 18.49 10.84
C ASN A 219 1.35 19.38 12.08
N GLY A 220 1.90 20.60 12.07
CA GLY A 220 1.80 21.56 13.17
C GLY A 220 2.83 21.41 14.30
N ARG A 221 3.86 20.55 14.15
CA ARG A 221 4.89 20.31 15.19
C ARG A 221 6.29 20.00 14.64
N GLU A 222 6.76 20.71 13.60
CA GLU A 222 8.20 20.68 13.29
C GLU A 222 8.99 21.47 14.36
N PRO A 223 10.07 20.92 14.94
CA PRO A 223 11.00 21.71 15.74
C PRO A 223 11.73 22.69 14.84
N GLU A 224 11.94 23.92 15.29
CA GLU A 224 12.83 24.86 14.62
C GLU A 224 14.24 24.24 14.48
N PRO A 225 14.97 24.51 13.39
CA PRO A 225 16.35 24.04 13.22
C PRO A 225 17.37 24.63 14.20
N ASN A 226 16.98 25.47 15.16
CA ASN A 226 17.88 26.45 15.80
C ASN A 226 17.97 26.42 17.35
N ASP A 227 17.62 25.32 18.02
CA ASP A 227 17.91 25.14 19.47
C ASP A 227 19.41 24.87 19.77
N ALA A 228 20.31 25.24 18.85
CA ALA A 228 21.72 25.43 19.13
C ALA A 228 21.98 26.94 19.31
N SER A 229 21.40 27.53 20.35
CA SER A 229 21.89 28.82 20.84
C SER A 229 23.34 28.63 21.29
N PRO A 230 24.33 29.39 20.77
CA PRO A 230 25.68 29.37 21.32
C PRO A 230 25.64 29.80 22.80
N PRO A 231 26.54 29.29 23.65
CA PRO A 231 26.57 29.67 25.06
C PRO A 231 26.75 31.18 25.21
N PRO A 232 26.11 31.80 26.23
CA PRO A 232 26.27 33.22 26.50
C PRO A 232 27.73 33.59 26.78
N PRO A 233 28.12 34.86 26.55
CA PRO A 233 29.51 35.32 26.54
C PRO A 233 30.24 35.11 27.87
#